data_AF-A0A645JQ36-F1
#
_entry.id   AF-A0A645JQ36-F1
#
_cell.length_a   1.000
_cell.length_b   1.000
_cell.length_c   1.000
_cell.angle_alpha   90.00
_cell.angle_beta   90.00
_cell.angle_gamma   90.00
#
_symmetry.space_group_name_H-M   'P 1'
#
loop_
_entity.id
_entity.type
_entity.pdbx_description
1 polymer ?
#
loop_
_entity_poly.entity_id
_entity_poly.type
_entity_poly.pdbx_seq_one_letter_code
_entity_poly.pdbx_strand_id
1 'polypeptide(L)'
;MSAETCNNISRFDGVKYGRRAENYKNIDELYVNSRTEGFNFLTKAVILYGSDVLSKNRYKDCYDKSLRIRRVVAEKFAALMKEYDAVLTPACSKTSYERYDIYAAFEKVYEESIFTSVANLIGIPALVSRKVQLMGGHFSESILLSMAGAVEKEGE
;
A
#
# COMPACT_ATOMS: atom_id res chain seq x y z
N MET A 1 -2.48 4.10 3.72
CA MET A 1 -3.23 3.07 2.97
C MET A 1 -4.60 2.81 3.61
N SER A 2 -4.71 2.21 4.80
CA SER A 2 -6.00 1.76 5.35
C SER A 2 -7.09 2.83 5.45
N ALA A 3 -6.73 4.04 5.85
CA ALA A 3 -7.65 5.19 5.91
C ALA A 3 -8.29 5.52 4.55
N GLU A 4 -7.54 5.46 3.46
CA GLU A 4 -8.07 5.75 2.13
C GLU A 4 -8.84 4.54 1.57
N THR A 5 -8.32 3.34 1.79
CA THR A 5 -8.95 2.10 1.33
C THR A 5 -10.33 1.90 1.95
N CYS A 6 -10.50 2.15 3.25
CA CYS A 6 -11.80 1.94 3.91
C CYS A 6 -12.91 2.82 3.31
N ASN A 7 -12.58 4.05 2.90
CA ASN A 7 -13.51 4.93 2.21
C ASN A 7 -13.75 4.46 0.76
N ASN A 8 -12.69 4.09 0.03
CA ASN A 8 -12.82 3.62 -1.35
C ASN A 8 -13.74 2.40 -1.50
N ILE A 9 -13.69 1.47 -0.54
CA ILE A 9 -14.48 0.24 -0.54
C ILE A 9 -15.82 0.37 0.21
N SER A 10 -16.17 1.56 0.70
CA SER A 10 -17.50 1.83 1.29
C SER A 10 -18.63 1.62 0.26
N ARG A 11 -18.33 1.86 -1.02
CA ARG A 11 -19.26 1.69 -2.16
C ARG A 11 -19.74 0.26 -2.39
N PHE A 12 -19.05 -0.74 -1.83
CA PHE A 12 -19.47 -2.13 -1.94
C PHE A 12 -20.45 -2.42 -0.80
N ASP A 13 -21.72 -2.33 -1.14
CA ASP A 13 -22.82 -2.27 -0.18
C ASP A 13 -23.95 -3.27 -0.52
N GLY A 14 -23.84 -3.98 -1.64
CA GLY A 14 -24.82 -4.96 -2.11
C GLY A 14 -26.06 -4.35 -2.78
N VAL A 15 -26.12 -3.03 -2.98
CA VAL A 15 -27.29 -2.35 -3.57
C VAL A 15 -27.18 -2.29 -5.09
N LYS A 16 -26.06 -1.76 -5.60
CA LYS A 16 -25.88 -1.55 -7.06
C LYS A 16 -25.26 -2.75 -7.75
N TYR A 17 -24.31 -3.42 -7.09
CA TYR A 17 -23.53 -4.51 -7.66
C TYR A 17 -22.83 -5.33 -6.58
N GLY A 18 -22.34 -6.52 -6.96
CA GLY A 18 -21.53 -7.40 -6.11
C GLY A 18 -22.36 -8.29 -5.20
N ARG A 19 -21.74 -8.76 -4.10
CA ARG A 19 -22.38 -9.63 -3.11
C ARG A 19 -23.50 -8.86 -2.40
N ARG A 20 -24.72 -9.36 -2.53
CA ARG A 20 -25.89 -8.94 -1.76
C ARG A 20 -26.31 -10.05 -0.81
N ALA A 21 -26.53 -9.74 0.46
CA ALA A 21 -27.05 -10.69 1.44
C ALA A 21 -28.47 -11.15 1.04
N GLU A 22 -28.74 -12.43 1.21
CA GLU A 22 -30.03 -13.03 0.88
C GLU A 22 -31.04 -12.84 2.02
N ASN A 23 -30.56 -12.88 3.27
CA ASN A 23 -31.39 -12.77 4.47
C ASN A 23 -31.09 -11.45 5.19
N TYR A 24 -32.06 -10.52 5.14
CA TYR A 24 -32.02 -9.25 5.88
C TYR A 24 -33.45 -8.75 6.12
N LYS A 25 -33.68 -8.08 7.24
CA LYS A 25 -34.99 -7.52 7.62
C LYS A 25 -35.10 -6.02 7.37
N ASN A 26 -33.96 -5.34 7.26
CA ASN A 26 -33.88 -3.90 7.08
C ASN A 26 -32.60 -3.53 6.32
N ILE A 27 -32.44 -2.24 6.00
CA ILE A 27 -31.31 -1.76 5.20
C ILE A 27 -29.97 -1.87 5.94
N ASP A 28 -29.96 -1.73 7.27
CA ASP A 28 -28.74 -1.87 8.07
C ASP A 28 -28.23 -3.32 8.03
N GLU A 29 -29.13 -4.29 8.18
CA GLU A 29 -28.81 -5.70 8.03
C GLU A 29 -28.34 -6.02 6.60
N LEU A 30 -28.96 -5.43 5.57
CA LEU A 30 -28.51 -5.59 4.19
C LEU A 30 -27.05 -5.16 4.06
N TYR A 31 -26.68 -3.98 4.58
CA TYR A 31 -25.32 -3.46 4.48
C TYR A 31 -24.33 -4.29 5.29
N VAL A 32 -24.65 -4.57 6.56
CA VAL A 32 -23.77 -5.33 7.46
C VAL A 32 -23.53 -6.73 6.93
N ASN A 33 -24.57 -7.46 6.55
CA ASN A 33 -24.45 -8.84 6.10
C ASN A 33 -23.75 -8.92 4.75
N SER A 34 -24.12 -8.08 3.78
CA SER A 34 -23.50 -8.08 2.44
C SER A 34 -21.99 -7.86 2.51
N ARG A 35 -21.55 -6.92 3.36
CA ARG A 35 -20.13 -6.62 3.57
C ARG A 35 -19.42 -7.69 4.39
N THR A 36 -20.08 -8.24 5.41
CA THR A 36 -19.50 -9.27 6.28
C THR A 36 -19.22 -10.56 5.51
N GLU A 37 -20.17 -10.96 4.67
CA GLU A 37 -20.07 -12.13 3.80
C GLU A 37 -19.17 -11.90 2.59
N GLY A 38 -19.19 -10.69 2.03
CA GLY A 38 -18.43 -10.36 0.82
C GLY A 38 -16.94 -10.08 1.04
N PHE A 39 -16.55 -9.63 2.23
CA PHE A 39 -15.16 -9.30 2.53
C PHE A 39 -14.44 -10.37 3.35
N ASN A 40 -13.21 -10.68 2.91
CA ASN A 40 -12.29 -11.50 3.67
C ASN A 40 -11.79 -10.76 4.93
N PHE A 41 -11.04 -11.47 5.77
CA PHE A 41 -10.51 -10.94 7.02
C PHE A 41 -9.64 -9.69 6.85
N LEU A 42 -8.66 -9.71 5.94
CA LEU A 42 -7.75 -8.59 5.71
C LEU A 42 -8.51 -7.32 5.34
N THR A 43 -9.48 -7.45 4.44
CA THR A 43 -10.30 -6.31 4.00
C THR A 43 -11.12 -5.75 5.15
N LYS A 44 -11.70 -6.61 6.00
CA LYS A 44 -12.42 -6.18 7.22
C LYS A 44 -11.49 -5.50 8.23
N ALA A 45 -10.28 -6.02 8.43
CA ALA A 45 -9.26 -5.40 9.30
C ALA A 45 -8.85 -4.01 8.78
N VAL A 46 -8.69 -3.86 7.47
CA VAL A 46 -8.41 -2.56 6.82
C VAL A 46 -9.56 -1.58 7.02
N ILE A 47 -10.82 -2.01 6.89
CA ILE A 47 -11.99 -1.17 7.15
C ILE A 47 -12.00 -0.70 8.61
N LEU A 48 -11.79 -1.63 9.54
CA LEU A 48 -11.81 -1.34 10.98
C LEU A 48 -10.71 -0.32 11.33
N TYR A 49 -9.46 -0.62 10.99
CA TYR A 49 -8.33 0.26 11.28
C TYR A 49 -8.45 1.59 10.56
N GLY A 50 -8.85 1.60 9.29
CA GLY A 50 -9.05 2.81 8.51
C GLY A 50 -10.12 3.74 9.11
N SER A 51 -11.25 3.17 9.53
CA SER A 51 -12.33 3.94 10.17
C SER A 51 -11.91 4.50 11.53
N ASP A 52 -11.16 3.72 12.29
CA ASP A 52 -10.64 4.12 13.59
C ASP A 52 -9.62 5.26 13.49
N VAL A 53 -8.63 5.19 12.58
CA VAL A 53 -7.66 6.29 12.39
C VAL A 53 -8.26 7.55 11.80
N LEU A 54 -9.41 7.43 11.11
CA LEU A 54 -10.18 8.57 10.60
C LEU A 54 -11.20 9.11 11.61
N SER A 55 -11.39 8.44 12.75
CA SER A 55 -12.31 8.89 13.79
C SER A 55 -11.89 10.25 14.35
N LYS A 56 -12.87 11.05 14.79
CA LYS A 56 -12.67 12.42 15.28
C LYS A 56 -11.52 12.56 16.29
N ASN A 57 -11.39 11.59 17.20
CA ASN A 57 -10.41 11.65 18.27
C ASN A 57 -9.01 11.19 17.85
N ARG A 58 -8.88 10.45 16.74
CA ARG A 58 -7.60 9.88 16.28
C ARG A 58 -7.07 10.52 15.00
N TYR A 59 -7.92 11.21 14.25
CA TYR A 59 -7.58 11.79 12.96
C TYR A 59 -6.30 12.61 12.98
N LYS A 60 -6.17 13.52 13.95
CA LYS A 60 -5.02 14.42 14.05
C LYS A 60 -3.72 13.68 14.37
N ASP A 61 -3.77 12.75 15.31
CA ASP A 61 -2.58 12.06 15.83
C ASP A 61 -2.14 10.89 14.94
N CYS A 62 -3.06 10.35 14.13
CA CYS A 62 -2.80 9.29 13.18
C CYS A 62 -2.72 9.83 11.74
N TYR A 63 -3.86 10.09 11.08
CA TYR A 63 -3.89 10.36 9.63
C TYR A 63 -3.20 11.68 9.25
N ASP A 64 -3.52 12.80 9.90
CA ASP A 64 -2.87 14.10 9.63
C ASP A 64 -1.37 14.04 9.91
N LYS A 65 -0.97 13.44 11.04
CA LYS A 65 0.45 13.22 11.35
C LYS A 65 1.16 12.39 10.28
N SER A 66 0.55 11.31 9.79
CA SER A 66 1.10 10.50 8.70
C SER A 66 1.26 11.28 7.39
N LEU A 67 0.32 12.18 7.04
CA LEU A 67 0.45 13.03 5.85
C LEU A 67 1.62 14.02 5.98
N ARG A 68 1.86 14.56 7.17
CA ARG A 68 3.03 15.42 7.43
C ARG A 68 4.34 14.64 7.30
N ILE A 69 4.40 13.41 7.82
CA ILE A 69 5.57 12.53 7.66
C ILE A 69 5.80 12.22 6.18
N ARG A 70 4.75 11.88 5.42
CA ARG A 70 4.80 11.66 3.96
C ARG A 70 5.47 12.84 3.25
N ARG A 71 5.10 14.07 3.61
CA ARG A 71 5.72 15.29 3.05
C ARG A 71 7.21 15.38 3.37
N VAL A 72 7.61 15.15 4.62
CA VAL A 72 9.04 15.20 5.02
C VAL A 72 9.87 14.15 4.24
N VAL A 73 9.34 12.94 4.06
CA VAL A 73 10.02 11.89 3.28
C VAL A 73 10.15 12.32 1.81
N ALA A 74 9.09 12.88 1.21
CA ALA A 74 9.11 13.36 -0.16
C ALA A 74 10.12 14.49 -0.36
N GLU A 75 10.18 15.45 0.56
CA GLU A 75 11.14 16.56 0.52
C GLU A 75 12.60 16.05 0.63
N LYS A 76 12.86 15.06 1.49
CA LYS A 76 14.18 14.42 1.60
C LYS A 76 14.58 13.68 0.33
N PHE A 77 13.66 12.92 -0.27
CA PHE A 77 13.94 12.22 -1.51
C PHE A 77 14.19 13.21 -2.66
N ALA A 78 13.37 14.27 -2.77
CA ALA A 78 13.56 15.32 -3.77
C ALA A 78 14.90 16.05 -3.60
N ALA A 79 15.41 16.20 -2.37
CA ALA A 79 16.74 16.73 -2.13
C ALA A 79 17.84 15.78 -2.64
N LEU A 80 17.73 14.48 -2.40
CA LEU A 80 18.66 13.48 -2.94
C LEU A 80 18.69 13.49 -4.48
N MET A 81 17.55 13.67 -5.13
CA MET A 81 17.45 13.74 -6.59
C MET A 81 18.09 14.98 -7.23
N LYS A 82 18.60 15.92 -6.43
CA LYS A 82 19.43 17.03 -6.92
C LYS A 82 20.89 16.63 -7.14
N GLU A 83 21.33 15.58 -6.45
CA GLU A 83 22.72 15.11 -6.44
C GLU A 83 22.85 13.75 -7.14
N TYR A 84 21.78 12.97 -7.21
CA TYR A 84 21.76 11.61 -7.74
C TYR A 84 20.61 11.41 -8.74
N ASP A 85 20.82 10.59 -9.76
CA ASP A 85 19.79 10.28 -10.77
C ASP A 85 18.78 9.22 -10.31
N ALA A 86 19.21 8.33 -9.38
CA ALA A 86 18.38 7.26 -8.85
C ALA A 86 18.89 6.76 -7.49
N VAL A 87 18.03 6.04 -6.77
CA VAL A 87 18.33 5.32 -5.54
C VAL A 87 18.16 3.83 -5.78
N LEU A 88 19.17 3.05 -5.38
CA LEU A 88 19.17 1.59 -5.42
C LEU A 88 18.88 1.03 -4.03
N THR A 89 17.94 0.08 -3.94
CA THR A 89 17.61 -0.65 -2.71
C THR A 89 17.39 -2.13 -3.01
N PRO A 90 17.45 -3.04 -2.03
CA PRO A 90 16.90 -4.39 -2.21
C PRO A 90 15.41 -4.33 -2.56
N ALA A 91 14.93 -5.20 -3.44
CA ALA A 91 13.50 -5.28 -3.75
C ALA A 91 12.69 -5.94 -2.62
N CYS A 92 13.31 -6.91 -1.94
CA CYS A 92 12.72 -7.67 -0.83
C CYS A 92 13.78 -7.91 0.26
N SER A 93 13.36 -8.12 1.51
CA SER A 93 14.27 -8.48 2.61
C SER A 93 14.80 -9.92 2.50
N LYS A 94 14.12 -10.79 1.76
CA LYS A 94 14.54 -12.18 1.48
C LYS A 94 13.99 -12.68 0.14
N THR A 95 14.56 -13.77 -0.37
CA THR A 95 14.26 -14.32 -1.70
C THR A 95 12.85 -14.91 -1.80
N SER A 96 12.41 -15.66 -0.79
CA SER A 96 11.07 -16.27 -0.75
C SER A 96 10.60 -16.44 0.70
N TYR A 97 9.29 -16.50 0.87
CA TYR A 97 8.64 -16.73 2.15
C TYR A 97 8.06 -18.13 2.15
N GLU A 98 8.22 -18.85 3.26
CA GLU A 98 7.40 -20.04 3.51
C GLU A 98 5.94 -19.63 3.60
N ARG A 99 5.03 -20.52 3.19
CA ARG A 99 3.61 -20.27 3.37
C ARG A 99 3.30 -20.16 4.86
N TYR A 100 2.70 -19.05 5.26
CA TYR A 100 2.28 -18.81 6.63
C TYR A 100 0.78 -18.58 6.72
N ASP A 101 0.22 -18.86 7.90
CA ASP A 101 -1.13 -18.43 8.22
C ASP A 101 -1.14 -16.92 8.46
N ILE A 102 -1.88 -16.20 7.63
CA ILE A 102 -1.99 -14.75 7.70
C ILE A 102 -2.67 -14.26 8.99
N TYR A 103 -3.50 -15.10 9.63
CA TYR A 103 -4.10 -14.80 10.92
C TYR A 103 -3.04 -14.80 12.04
N ALA A 104 -2.04 -15.67 11.94
CA ALA A 104 -0.98 -15.81 12.94
C ALA A 104 0.22 -14.87 12.69
N ALA A 105 0.31 -14.24 11.51
CA ALA A 105 1.48 -13.47 11.11
C ALA A 105 1.15 -12.19 10.33
N PHE A 106 0.13 -11.44 10.79
CA PHE A 106 -0.29 -10.18 10.15
C PHE A 106 0.82 -9.13 10.06
N GLU A 107 1.74 -9.09 11.04
CA GLU A 107 2.89 -8.16 11.03
C GLU A 107 3.85 -8.43 9.87
N LYS A 108 4.06 -9.71 9.50
CA LYS A 108 4.98 -10.10 8.41
C LYS A 108 4.57 -9.52 7.06
N VAL A 109 3.25 -9.34 6.85
CA VAL A 109 2.71 -8.73 5.63
C VAL A 109 3.24 -7.30 5.44
N TYR A 110 3.45 -6.55 6.53
CA TYR A 110 3.99 -5.19 6.45
C TYR A 110 5.51 -5.17 6.30
N GLU A 111 6.22 -6.09 6.94
CA GLU A 111 7.67 -6.23 6.81
C GLU A 111 8.09 -6.50 5.34
N GLU A 112 7.28 -7.27 4.62
CA GLU A 112 7.46 -7.55 3.20
C GLU A 112 7.47 -6.27 2.33
N SER A 113 6.79 -5.21 2.77
CA SER A 113 6.63 -3.97 2.00
C SER A 113 7.60 -2.85 2.42
N ILE A 114 8.55 -3.12 3.31
CA ILE A 114 9.41 -2.07 3.89
C ILE A 114 10.24 -1.34 2.83
N PHE A 115 10.74 -2.06 1.83
CA PHE A 115 11.55 -1.47 0.76
C PHE A 115 10.70 -0.83 -0.35
N THR A 116 9.54 -1.39 -0.65
CA THR A 116 8.74 -1.01 -1.82
C THR A 116 7.68 0.05 -1.54
N SER A 117 7.25 0.19 -0.28
CA SER A 117 6.19 1.13 0.09
C SER A 117 6.58 2.59 -0.04
N VAL A 118 7.88 2.92 0.05
CA VAL A 118 8.38 4.30 0.01
C VAL A 118 8.02 4.99 -1.31
N ALA A 119 8.22 4.31 -2.44
CA ALA A 119 7.94 4.88 -3.76
C ALA A 119 6.47 5.30 -3.91
N ASN A 120 5.55 4.41 -3.53
CA ASN A 120 4.11 4.68 -3.50
C ASN A 120 3.74 5.81 -2.52
N LEU A 121 4.39 5.83 -1.36
CA LEU A 121 4.15 6.82 -0.32
C LEU A 121 4.45 8.23 -0.83
N ILE A 122 5.54 8.43 -1.57
CA ILE A 122 5.93 9.78 -2.02
C ILE A 122 5.58 10.08 -3.48
N GLY A 123 5.05 9.10 -4.21
CA GLY A 123 4.53 9.30 -5.58
C GLY A 123 5.60 9.35 -6.65
N ILE A 124 6.69 8.60 -6.48
CA ILE A 124 7.81 8.54 -7.43
C ILE A 124 7.80 7.24 -8.25
N PRO A 125 8.40 7.23 -9.45
CA PRO A 125 8.58 6.01 -10.21
C PRO A 125 9.61 5.09 -9.54
N ALA A 126 9.29 3.80 -9.54
CA ALA A 126 10.17 2.74 -9.10
C ALA A 126 9.97 1.49 -9.96
N LEU A 127 11.05 0.73 -10.18
CA LEU A 127 10.99 -0.57 -10.83
C LEU A 127 11.88 -1.57 -10.10
N VAL A 128 11.53 -2.84 -10.23
CA VAL A 128 12.37 -3.95 -9.74
C VAL A 128 13.03 -4.62 -10.94
N SER A 129 14.36 -4.74 -10.89
CA SER A 129 15.14 -5.56 -11.83
C SER A 129 15.93 -6.58 -11.04
N ARG A 130 15.73 -7.87 -11.34
CA ARG A 130 16.23 -9.00 -10.55
C ARG A 130 15.87 -8.90 -9.06
N LYS A 131 16.87 -8.63 -8.20
CA LYS A 131 16.72 -8.57 -6.74
C LYS A 131 16.78 -7.15 -6.18
N VAL A 132 16.92 -6.15 -7.05
CA VAL A 132 17.08 -4.75 -6.68
C VAL A 132 15.91 -3.92 -7.17
N GLN A 133 15.57 -2.91 -6.38
CA GLN A 133 14.62 -1.87 -6.71
C GLN A 133 15.38 -0.58 -7.01
N LEU A 134 15.06 0.02 -8.15
CA LEU A 134 15.54 1.31 -8.60
C LEU A 134 14.40 2.33 -8.43
N MET A 135 14.68 3.44 -7.76
CA MET A 135 13.74 4.54 -7.53
C MET A 135 14.32 5.82 -8.13
N GLY A 136 13.50 6.59 -8.86
CA GLY A 136 13.93 7.80 -9.53
C GLY A 136 13.14 9.03 -9.12
N GLY A 137 13.55 10.20 -9.62
CA GLY A 137 12.77 11.43 -9.50
C GLY A 137 11.42 11.35 -10.24
N HIS A 138 10.55 12.34 -10.04
CA HIS A 138 9.28 12.38 -10.77
C HIS A 138 9.53 12.39 -12.28
N PHE A 139 8.82 11.53 -13.00
CA PHE A 139 8.89 11.39 -14.46
C PHE A 139 10.26 10.98 -15.03
N SER A 140 11.08 10.26 -14.24
CA SER A 140 12.41 9.79 -14.64
C SER A 140 12.43 8.33 -15.13
N GLU A 141 11.32 7.80 -15.65
CA GLU A 141 11.20 6.39 -16.04
C GLU A 141 12.21 5.97 -17.10
N SER A 142 12.59 6.88 -18.02
CA SER A 142 13.58 6.61 -19.07
C SER A 142 14.97 6.27 -18.50
N ILE A 143 15.39 6.98 -17.46
CA ILE A 143 16.65 6.73 -16.73
C ILE A 143 16.56 5.37 -16.04
N LEU A 144 15.46 5.11 -15.33
CA LEU A 144 15.26 3.85 -14.61
C LEU A 144 15.29 2.64 -15.55
N LEU A 145 14.61 2.72 -16.70
CA LEU A 145 14.61 1.66 -17.72
C LEU A 145 16.00 1.44 -18.31
N SER A 146 16.77 2.52 -18.51
CA SER A 146 18.16 2.43 -19.00
C SER A 146 19.06 1.75 -17.97
N MET A 147 18.93 2.10 -16.69
CA MET A 147 19.64 1.45 -15.58
C MET A 147 19.24 -0.02 -15.43
N ALA A 148 17.96 -0.34 -15.56
CA ALA A 148 17.46 -1.71 -15.53
C ALA A 148 18.09 -2.56 -16.64
N GLY A 149 18.17 -2.03 -17.86
CA GLY A 149 18.81 -2.70 -18.98
C GLY A 149 20.31 -2.96 -18.77
N ALA A 150 21.01 -2.09 -18.03
CA ALA A 150 22.39 -2.34 -17.63
C ALA A 150 22.48 -3.43 -16.55
N VAL A 151 21.63 -3.36 -15.52
CA VAL A 151 21.54 -4.38 -14.47
C VAL A 151 21.27 -5.75 -15.06
N GLU A 152 20.43 -5.86 -16.08
CA GLU A 152 20.11 -7.12 -16.76
C GLU A 152 21.31 -7.71 -17.52
N LYS A 153 22.05 -6.88 -18.27
CA LYS A 153 23.22 -7.33 -19.04
C LYS A 153 24.37 -7.84 -18.19
N GLU A 154 24.59 -7.29 -16.99
CA GLU A 154 25.71 -7.69 -16.12
C GLU A 154 25.52 -9.04 -15.39
N GLY A 155 24.33 -9.63 -15.44
CA GLY A 155 24.06 -10.92 -14.80
C GLY A 155 23.70 -12.04 -15.78
N GLU A 156 24.02 -11.84 -17.06
CA GLU A 156 24.36 -12.93 -17.98
C GLU A 156 25.83 -13.30 -17.81
#